data_AF-A0A7C3Y9Z2-F1
#
_entry.id   AF-A0A7C3Y9Z2-F1
#
_cell.length_a   1.000
_cell.length_b   1.000
_cell.length_c   1.000
_cell.angle_alpha   90.00
_cell.angle_beta   90.00
_cell.angle_gamma   90.00
#
_symmetry.space_group_name_H-M   'P 1'
#
loop_
_entity.id
_entity.type
_entity.pdbx_description
1 polymer ?
#
loop_
_entity_poly.entity_id
_entity_poly.type
_entity_poly.pdbx_seq_one_letter_code
_entity_poly.pdbx_strand_id
1 'polypeptide(L)' 'EGDLEHGFVWAGQVMGLINDVPTVKELLERIVVDAERVLRATGNM' A
#
# COMPACT_ATOMS: atom_id res chain seq x y z
N GLU A 1 17.73 6.71 14.45
CA GLU A 1 18.01 5.27 14.57
C GLU A 1 16.74 4.42 14.70
N GLY A 2 15.55 4.90 14.26
CA GLY A 2 14.31 4.13 14.45
C GLY A 2 13.94 3.94 15.94
N ASP A 3 14.18 4.97 16.75
CA ASP A 3 13.87 4.96 18.19
C ASP A 3 12.34 4.92 18.37
N LEU A 4 11.84 3.79 18.88
CA LEU A 4 10.42 3.58 19.10
C LEU A 4 9.93 4.11 20.45
N GLU A 5 10.85 4.47 21.35
CA GLU A 5 10.53 4.92 22.72
C GLU A 5 10.44 6.46 22.79
N HIS A 6 11.36 7.15 22.14
CA HIS A 6 11.46 8.62 22.17
C HIS A 6 11.27 9.25 20.78
N GLY A 7 11.22 8.44 19.72
CA GLY A 7 11.04 8.92 18.35
C GLY A 7 9.59 9.13 17.98
N PHE A 8 9.35 10.13 17.13
CA PHE A 8 8.04 10.38 16.52
C PHE A 8 8.02 9.82 15.09
N VAL A 9 6.92 9.17 14.72
CA VAL A 9 6.74 8.58 13.38
C VAL A 9 5.43 9.08 12.76
N TRP A 10 5.49 9.43 11.48
CA TRP A 10 4.32 9.81 10.70
C TRP A 10 3.75 8.58 10.00
N ALA A 11 2.48 8.29 10.25
CA ALA A 11 1.76 7.25 9.53
C ALA A 11 0.29 7.66 9.35
N GLY A 12 -0.25 7.39 8.16
CA GLY A 12 -1.67 7.57 7.88
C GLY A 12 -2.48 6.37 8.36
N GLN A 13 -3.81 6.53 8.47
CA GLN A 13 -4.72 5.47 8.92
C GLN A 13 -4.61 4.19 8.08
N VAL A 14 -4.25 4.31 6.79
CA VAL A 14 -4.05 3.18 5.86
C VAL A 14 -2.96 2.21 6.31
N MET A 15 -2.08 2.60 7.24
CA MET A 15 -1.00 1.74 7.76
C MET A 15 -1.52 0.39 8.27
N GLY A 16 -2.73 0.35 8.84
CA GLY A 16 -3.33 -0.90 9.34
C GLY A 16 -3.67 -1.92 8.25
N LEU A 17 -3.61 -1.53 6.97
CA LEU A 17 -3.81 -2.42 5.83
C LEU A 17 -2.49 -2.93 5.23
N ILE A 18 -1.34 -2.42 5.67
CA ILE A 18 -0.01 -2.83 5.17
C ILE A 18 0.46 -4.04 5.99
N ASN A 19 0.51 -5.20 5.34
CA ASN A 19 0.85 -6.48 5.98
C ASN A 19 2.10 -7.13 5.37
N ASP A 20 2.77 -6.46 4.44
CA ASP A 20 3.95 -6.93 3.74
C ASP A 20 4.91 -5.78 3.37
N VAL A 21 6.14 -6.15 3.00
CA VAL A 21 7.18 -5.22 2.54
C VAL A 21 7.75 -5.75 1.22
N PRO A 22 7.06 -5.52 0.08
CA PRO A 22 7.50 -5.98 -1.23
C PRO A 22 8.64 -5.12 -1.79
N THR A 23 9.25 -5.57 -2.89
CA THR A 23 10.07 -4.68 -3.72
C THR A 23 9.22 -3.56 -4.32
N VAL A 24 9.87 -2.45 -4.71
CA VAL A 24 9.18 -1.33 -5.38
C VAL A 24 8.45 -1.79 -6.64
N LYS A 25 9.05 -2.71 -7.41
CA LYS A 25 8.46 -3.27 -8.62
C LYS A 25 7.16 -4.02 -8.31
N GLU A 26 7.19 -4.97 -7.38
CA GLU A 26 6.02 -5.77 -6.99
C GLU A 26 4.91 -4.90 -6.42
N LEU A 27 5.24 -3.88 -5.62
CA LEU A 27 4.27 -2.94 -5.07
C LEU A 27 3.49 -2.23 -6.19
N LEU A 28 4.22 -1.67 -7.16
CA LEU A 28 3.62 -0.94 -8.28
C LEU A 28 2.81 -1.86 -9.19
N GLU A 29 3.33 -3.05 -9.51
CA GLU A 29 2.62 -4.05 -10.31
C GLU A 29 1.30 -4.47 -9.65
N ARG A 30 1.32 -4.71 -8.33
CA ARG A 30 0.11 -5.03 -7.56
C ARG A 30 -0.94 -3.91 -7.64
N ILE A 31 -0.53 -2.65 -7.43
CA ILE A 31 -1.43 -1.49 -7.46
C ILE A 31 -2.15 -1.39 -8.81
N VAL A 32 -1.42 -1.55 -9.92
CA VAL A 32 -1.99 -1.46 -11.28
C VAL A 32 -2.97 -2.62 -11.53
N VAL A 33 -2.58 -3.85 -11.21
CA VAL A 33 -3.44 -5.04 -11.38
C VAL A 33 -4.73 -4.91 -10.58
N ASP A 34 -4.65 -4.46 -9.33
CA ASP A 34 -5.83 -4.24 -8.48
C ASP A 34 -6.74 -3.13 -9.03
N ALA A 35 -6.16 -2.02 -9.51
CA ALA A 35 -6.92 -0.94 -10.12
C ALA A 35 -7.68 -1.40 -11.37
N GLU A 36 -7.02 -2.14 -12.27
CA GLU A 36 -7.69 -2.69 -13.46
C GLU A 36 -8.79 -3.69 -13.10
N ARG A 37 -8.57 -4.52 -12.07
CA ARG A 37 -9.58 -5.45 -11.56
C ARG A 37 -10.81 -4.69 -11.05
N VAL A 38 -10.62 -3.59 -10.32
CA VAL A 38 -11.71 -2.74 -9.84
C VAL A 38 -12.46 -2.10 -11.01
N LEU A 39 -11.75 -1.52 -11.99
CA LEU A 39 -12.37 -0.90 -13.16
C LEU A 39 -13.24 -1.89 -13.95
N ARG A 40 -12.75 -3.12 -14.14
CA ARG A 40 -13.51 -4.21 -14.77
C ARG A 40 -14.75 -4.59 -13.96
N ALA A 41 -14.62 -4.68 -12.64
CA ALA A 41 -15.72 -5.06 -11.76
C ALA A 41 -16.84 -3.99 -11.70
N THR A 42 -16.49 -2.71 -11.82
CA THR A 42 -17.45 -1.61 -11.71
C THR A 42 -18.01 -1.12 -13.05
N GLY A 43 -17.62 -1.71 -14.19
CA GLY A 43 -18.15 -1.35 -15.51
C GLY A 43 -17.63 -0.02 -16.07
N ASN A 44 -16.49 0.48 -15.57
CA ASN A 44 -15.83 1.69 -16.06
C ASN A 44 -14.75 1.36 -17.10
N MET A 45 -14.98 0.34 -17.92
CA MET A 45 -14.09 -0.12 -18.99
C MET A 45 -14.83 -0.20 -20.32
#